data_AF-A0A9Q5JHC2-F1
#
_entry.id   AF-A0A9Q5JHC2-F1
#
_cell.length_a   1.000
_cell.length_b   1.000
_cell.length_c   1.000
_cell.angle_alpha   90.00
_cell.angle_beta   90.00
_cell.angle_gamma   90.00
#
_symmetry.space_group_name_H-M   'P 1'
#
loop_
_entity.id
_entity.type
_entity.pdbx_description
1 polymer ?
#
loop_
_entity_poly.entity_id
_entity_poly.type
_entity_poly.pdbx_seq_one_letter_code
_entity_poly.pdbx_strand_id
1 'polypeptide(L)'
;MPLALSSIGVSIVFGIIYLITLYSICRSLPKGNYFFYSFAIMLVAFLLIYNYKYLGNQIGYNVESFNRLVYIMSLILYLPILISFINLAVIVFKGKYKFKILTSILCIFLAFILWWIWIIMFMILFMGFV
;
A
#
# COMPACT_ATOMS: atom_id res chain seq x y z
N MET A 1 -21.06 1.37 17.94
CA MET A 1 -21.77 1.52 16.64
C MET A 1 -21.21 2.63 15.72
N PRO A 2 -20.97 3.89 16.15
CA PRO A 2 -20.42 4.92 15.25
C PRO A 2 -18.99 4.63 14.76
N LEU A 3 -18.14 4.05 15.62
CA LEU A 3 -16.76 3.66 15.29
C LEU A 3 -16.67 2.56 14.20
N ALA A 4 -17.63 1.64 14.16
CA ALA A 4 -17.65 0.57 13.15
C ALA A 4 -18.05 1.10 11.77
N LEU A 5 -19.00 2.04 11.71
CA LEU A 5 -19.42 2.71 10.48
C LEU A 5 -18.32 3.61 9.91
N SER A 6 -17.61 4.35 10.77
CA SER A 6 -16.45 5.14 10.34
C SER A 6 -15.31 4.26 9.84
N SER A 7 -15.07 3.11 10.49
CA SER A 7 -14.03 2.14 10.09
C SER A 7 -14.29 1.54 8.70
N ILE A 8 -15.54 1.17 8.41
CA ILE A 8 -15.94 0.70 7.07
C ILE A 8 -15.73 1.79 6.01
N GLY A 9 -16.17 3.01 6.28
CA GLY A 9 -16.03 4.14 5.36
C GLY A 9 -14.56 4.44 5.01
N VAL A 10 -13.68 4.49 6.02
CA VAL A 10 -12.23 4.66 5.84
C VAL A 10 -11.64 3.54 4.99
N SER A 11 -12.03 2.29 5.25
CA SER A 11 -11.54 1.12 4.53
C SER A 11 -11.93 1.14 3.03
N ILE A 12 -13.15 1.60 2.72
CA ILE A 12 -13.66 1.72 1.34
C ILE A 12 -12.94 2.85 0.61
N VAL A 13 -12.84 4.03 1.22
CA VAL A 13 -12.16 5.19 0.63
C VAL A 13 -10.70 4.86 0.34
N PHE A 14 -10.00 4.24 1.29
CA PHE A 14 -8.63 3.77 1.09
C PHE A 14 -8.55 2.75 -0.05
N GLY A 15 -9.45 1.77 -0.08
CA GLY A 15 -9.49 0.75 -1.13
C GLY A 15 -9.64 1.34 -2.53
N ILE A 16 -10.52 2.33 -2.70
CA ILE A 16 -10.73 3.03 -3.97
C ILE A 16 -9.48 3.80 -4.38
N ILE A 17 -8.91 4.61 -3.48
CA ILE A 17 -7.70 5.40 -3.76
C ILE A 17 -6.56 4.46 -4.17
N TYR A 18 -6.34 3.39 -3.41
CA TYR A 18 -5.29 2.42 -3.70
C TYR A 18 -5.49 1.72 -5.04
N LEU A 19 -6.71 1.29 -5.38
CA LEU A 19 -6.99 0.67 -6.68
C LEU A 19 -6.72 1.62 -7.85
N ILE A 20 -7.04 2.92 -7.72
CA ILE A 20 -6.73 3.93 -8.73
C ILE A 20 -5.22 4.10 -8.90
N THR A 21 -4.48 4.18 -7.79
CA THR A 21 -3.01 4.26 -7.81
C THR A 21 -2.40 3.00 -8.42
N LEU A 22 -2.87 1.82 -8.02
CA LEU A 22 -2.43 0.53 -8.52
C LEU A 22 -2.67 0.42 -10.03
N TYR A 23 -3.87 0.78 -10.50
CA TYR A 23 -4.19 0.79 -11.93
C TYR A 23 -3.23 1.68 -12.73
N SER A 24 -2.97 2.88 -12.22
CA SER A 24 -2.05 3.84 -12.86
C SER A 24 -0.62 3.29 -12.96
N ILE A 25 -0.12 2.66 -11.90
CA ILE A 25 1.22 2.05 -11.88
C ILE A 25 1.26 0.84 -12.83
N CYS A 26 0.31 -0.09 -12.68
CA CYS A 26 0.30 -1.35 -13.42
C CYS A 26 0.14 -1.17 -14.93
N ARG A 27 -0.59 -0.14 -15.40
CA ARG A 27 -0.73 0.14 -16.84
C ARG A 27 0.62 0.36 -17.55
N SER A 28 1.64 0.83 -16.83
CA SER A 28 2.98 1.07 -17.38
C SER A 28 3.88 -0.18 -17.43
N LEU A 29 3.45 -1.30 -16.83
CA LEU A 29 4.26 -2.50 -16.68
C LEU A 29 3.94 -3.57 -17.73
N PRO A 30 4.94 -4.32 -18.23
CA PRO A 30 4.68 -5.52 -19.02
C PRO A 30 3.93 -6.54 -18.16
N LYS A 31 2.83 -7.09 -18.67
CA LYS A 31 1.89 -7.96 -17.93
C LYS A 31 1.20 -7.26 -16.74
N GLY A 32 1.07 -5.93 -16.78
CA GLY A 32 0.45 -5.11 -15.74
C GLY A 32 -0.91 -5.58 -15.23
N ASN A 33 -1.75 -6.14 -16.11
CA ASN A 33 -3.07 -6.65 -15.73
C ASN A 33 -2.98 -7.77 -14.67
N TYR A 34 -2.02 -8.69 -14.78
CA TYR A 34 -1.86 -9.78 -13.81
C TYR A 34 -1.45 -9.25 -12.43
N PHE A 35 -0.53 -8.26 -12.41
CA PHE A 35 -0.13 -7.58 -11.17
C PHE A 35 -1.31 -6.82 -10.56
N PHE A 36 -2.08 -6.11 -11.38
CA PHE A 36 -3.26 -5.39 -10.90
C PHE A 36 -4.24 -6.35 -10.20
N TYR A 37 -4.61 -7.45 -10.86
CA TYR A 37 -5.55 -8.41 -10.27
C TYR A 37 -5.01 -9.06 -8.98
N SER A 38 -3.72 -9.42 -8.93
CA SER A 38 -3.15 -10.04 -7.72
C SER A 38 -3.19 -9.10 -6.51
N PHE A 39 -2.79 -7.83 -6.69
CA PHE A 39 -2.80 -6.85 -5.60
C PHE A 39 -4.21 -6.38 -5.24
N ALA A 40 -5.11 -6.28 -6.22
CA ALA A 40 -6.52 -5.97 -5.96
C ALA A 40 -7.19 -7.07 -5.12
N ILE A 41 -6.97 -8.35 -5.44
CA ILE A 41 -7.50 -9.47 -4.65
C ILE A 41 -6.94 -9.45 -3.21
N MET A 42 -5.63 -9.24 -3.06
CA MET A 42 -5.00 -9.13 -1.73
C MET A 42 -5.59 -7.96 -0.91
N LEU A 43 -5.80 -6.80 -1.52
CA LEU A 43 -6.44 -5.66 -0.87
C LEU A 43 -7.86 -5.99 -0.41
N VAL A 44 -8.68 -6.55 -1.31
CA VAL A 44 -10.07 -6.91 -0.98
C VAL A 44 -10.11 -7.94 0.16
N ALA A 45 -9.26 -8.97 0.11
CA ALA A 45 -9.16 -9.96 1.18
C ALA A 45 -8.78 -9.32 2.53
N PHE A 46 -7.81 -8.40 2.53
CA PHE A 46 -7.43 -7.65 3.73
C PHE A 46 -8.57 -6.79 4.27
N LEU A 47 -9.26 -6.03 3.40
CA LEU A 47 -10.39 -5.19 3.81
C LEU A 47 -11.55 -6.01 4.37
N LEU A 48 -11.82 -7.20 3.82
CA LEU A 48 -12.82 -8.12 4.37
C LEU A 48 -12.43 -8.62 5.76
N ILE A 49 -11.17 -9.03 5.96
CA ILE A 49 -10.66 -9.46 7.27
C ILE A 49 -10.72 -8.31 8.28
N TYR A 50 -10.31 -7.11 7.86
CA TYR A 50 -10.34 -5.89 8.66
C TYR A 50 -11.76 -5.57 9.16
N ASN A 51 -12.71 -5.50 8.23
CA ASN A 51 -14.10 -5.17 8.55
C ASN A 51 -14.79 -6.28 9.34
N TYR A 52 -14.53 -7.56 9.05
CA TYR A 52 -15.05 -8.68 9.84
C TYR A 52 -14.59 -8.60 11.30
N LYS A 53 -13.31 -8.31 11.54
CA LYS A 53 -12.77 -8.16 12.89
C LYS A 53 -13.35 -6.96 13.64
N TYR A 54 -13.53 -5.82 12.96
CA TYR A 54 -14.11 -4.61 13.56
C TYR A 54 -15.62 -4.71 13.83
N LEU A 55 -16.39 -5.27 12.89
CA LEU A 55 -17.84 -5.46 13.04
C LEU A 55 -18.16 -6.55 14.07
N GLY A 56 -17.28 -7.54 14.22
CA GLY A 56 -17.45 -8.65 15.15
C GLY A 56 -17.30 -8.29 16.63
N ASN A 57 -16.92 -7.05 16.96
CA ASN A 57 -16.88 -6.53 18.34
C ASN A 57 -16.18 -7.49 19.33
N GLN A 58 -15.11 -8.17 18.91
CA GLN A 58 -14.38 -9.11 19.77
C GLN A 58 -13.51 -8.34 20.76
N ILE A 59 -14.17 -7.93 21.85
CA ILE A 59 -13.59 -7.46 23.10
C ILE A 59 -12.60 -8.54 23.57
N GLY A 60 -11.31 -8.33 23.37
CA GLY A 60 -10.25 -9.26 23.77
C GLY A 60 -9.39 -9.84 22.64
N TYR A 61 -9.50 -9.35 21.40
CA TYR A 61 -8.58 -9.79 20.35
C TYR A 61 -7.14 -9.38 20.67
N ASN A 62 -6.20 -10.27 20.37
CA ASN A 62 -4.78 -10.06 20.59
C ASN A 62 -4.28 -8.96 19.62
N VAL A 63 -4.32 -7.70 20.08
CA VAL A 63 -3.95 -6.47 19.34
C VAL A 63 -2.63 -6.65 18.59
N GLU A 64 -1.70 -7.40 19.19
CA GLU A 64 -0.40 -7.72 18.61
C GLU A 64 -0.49 -8.54 17.31
N SER A 65 -1.40 -9.52 17.25
CA SER A 65 -1.60 -10.35 16.03
C SER A 65 -2.19 -9.53 14.88
N PHE A 66 -3.05 -8.58 15.19
CA PHE A 66 -3.65 -7.68 14.19
C PHE A 66 -2.63 -6.63 13.71
N ASN A 67 -1.84 -6.07 14.64
CA ASN A 67 -0.72 -5.19 14.32
C ASN A 67 0.26 -5.84 13.33
N ARG A 68 0.67 -7.09 13.60
CA ARG A 68 1.54 -7.84 12.68
C ARG A 68 0.91 -8.02 11.30
N LEU A 69 -0.40 -8.30 11.23
CA LEU A 69 -1.10 -8.45 9.96
C LEU A 69 -1.16 -7.13 9.18
N VAL A 70 -1.51 -6.02 9.83
CA VAL A 70 -1.52 -4.68 9.24
C VAL A 70 -0.13 -4.30 8.73
N TYR A 71 0.91 -4.57 9.51
CA TYR A 71 2.29 -4.32 9.10
C TYR A 71 2.69 -5.14 7.86
N ILE A 72 2.44 -6.46 7.86
CA ILE A 72 2.77 -7.34 6.72
C ILE A 72 2.01 -6.89 5.46
N MET A 73 0.72 -6.58 5.60
CA MET A 73 -0.08 -6.09 4.47
C MET A 73 0.39 -4.73 3.97
N SER A 74 0.84 -3.84 4.87
CA SER A 74 1.41 -2.56 4.46
C SER A 74 2.66 -2.75 3.58
N LEU A 75 3.53 -3.72 3.90
CA LEU A 75 4.71 -4.03 3.12
C LEU A 75 4.36 -4.61 1.75
N ILE A 76 3.42 -5.55 1.70
CA ILE A 76 2.97 -6.19 0.46
C ILE A 76 2.34 -5.14 -0.46
N LEU A 77 1.43 -4.32 0.07
CA LEU A 77 0.71 -3.32 -0.72
C LEU A 77 1.62 -2.16 -1.19
N TYR A 78 2.80 -1.98 -0.60
CA TYR A 78 3.79 -1.02 -1.07
C TYR A 78 4.62 -1.51 -2.28
N LEU A 79 4.70 -2.83 -2.51
CA LEU A 79 5.51 -3.41 -3.60
C LEU A 79 5.26 -2.81 -4.99
N PRO A 80 4.02 -2.56 -5.44
CA PRO A 80 3.78 -1.94 -6.74
C PRO A 80 4.44 -0.56 -6.87
N ILE A 81 4.41 0.24 -5.81
CA ILE A 81 5.04 1.56 -5.77
C ILE A 81 6.56 1.41 -5.86
N LEU A 82 7.15 0.50 -5.08
CA LEU A 82 8.58 0.20 -5.12
C LEU A 82 9.04 -0.22 -6.53
N ILE A 83 8.29 -1.11 -7.18
CA ILE A 83 8.58 -1.58 -8.55
C ILE A 83 8.55 -0.41 -9.54
N SER A 84 7.60 0.52 -9.39
CA SER A 84 7.54 1.73 -10.21
C SER A 84 8.80 2.59 -10.06
N PHE A 85 9.29 2.78 -8.84
CA PHE A 85 10.53 3.53 -8.58
C PHE A 85 11.77 2.83 -9.15
N ILE A 86 11.85 1.51 -9.01
CA ILE A 86 12.95 0.72 -9.59
C ILE A 86 12.96 0.86 -11.11
N ASN A 87 11.79 0.75 -11.77
CA ASN A 87 11.70 0.93 -13.21
C ASN A 87 12.10 2.33 -13.66
N LEU A 88 11.69 3.36 -12.92
CA LEU A 88 12.09 4.74 -13.21
C LEU A 88 13.60 4.92 -13.06
N ALA A 89 14.22 4.36 -12.03
CA ALA A 89 15.66 4.37 -11.85
C ALA A 89 16.38 3.66 -13.02
N VAL A 90 15.89 2.49 -13.45
CA VAL A 90 16.45 1.76 -14.61
C VAL A 90 16.36 2.57 -15.90
N ILE A 91 15.24 3.25 -16.15
CA ILE A 91 15.06 4.12 -17.32
C ILE A 91 16.06 5.30 -17.29
N VAL A 92 16.23 5.94 -16.14
CA VAL A 92 17.18 7.04 -15.96
C VAL A 92 18.63 6.59 -16.19
N PHE A 93 19.00 5.40 -15.68
CA PHE A 93 20.32 4.82 -15.90
C PHE A 93 20.58 4.52 -17.39
N LYS A 94 19.60 3.95 -18.09
CA LYS A 94 19.69 3.61 -19.52
C LYS A 94 19.64 4.83 -20.45
N GLY A 95 18.96 5.90 -20.07
CA GLY A 95 18.87 7.13 -20.87
C GLY A 95 20.21 7.85 -21.05
N LYS A 96 20.30 8.89 -21.88
CA LYS A 96 21.53 9.70 -22.05
C LYS A 96 21.51 10.98 -21.20
N TYR A 97 21.03 10.91 -19.96
CA TYR A 97 20.98 12.07 -19.07
C TYR A 97 22.37 12.44 -18.53
N LYS A 98 22.64 13.75 -18.32
CA LYS A 98 23.92 14.24 -17.77
C LYS A 98 24.12 13.87 -16.29
N PHE A 99 23.04 13.75 -15.50
CA PHE A 99 23.10 13.55 -14.04
C PHE A 99 22.49 12.22 -13.56
N LYS A 100 22.73 11.11 -14.29
CA LYS A 100 22.08 9.80 -14.02
C LYS A 100 22.22 9.29 -12.59
N ILE A 101 23.43 9.40 -12.04
CA ILE A 101 23.76 8.89 -10.71
C ILE A 101 23.02 9.70 -9.64
N LEU A 102 23.10 11.03 -9.72
CA LEU A 102 22.42 11.93 -8.78
C LEU A 102 20.91 11.73 -8.81
N THR A 103 20.29 11.68 -9.99
CA THR A 103 18.85 11.47 -10.13
C THR A 103 18.41 10.10 -9.59
N SER A 104 19.21 9.06 -9.77
CA SER A 104 18.90 7.72 -9.26
C SER A 104 19.01 7.62 -7.74
N ILE A 105 20.02 8.26 -7.15
CA ILE A 105 20.15 8.38 -5.68
C ILE A 105 18.94 9.10 -5.10
N LEU A 106 18.52 10.21 -5.71
CA LEU A 106 17.32 10.95 -5.29
C LEU A 106 16.05 10.10 -5.41
N CYS A 107 15.90 9.29 -6.46
CA CYS A 107 14.76 8.39 -6.61
C CYS A 107 14.72 7.31 -5.52
N ILE A 108 15.86 6.72 -5.17
CA ILE A 108 15.96 5.71 -4.10
C ILE A 108 15.65 6.36 -2.75
N PHE A 109 16.19 7.55 -2.49
CA PHE A 109 15.92 8.29 -1.26
C PHE A 109 14.44 8.66 -1.12
N LEU A 110 13.81 9.13 -2.21
CA LEU A 110 12.38 9.41 -2.24
C LEU A 110 11.54 8.15 -2.00
N ALA A 111 11.91 7.01 -2.61
CA ALA A 111 11.23 5.74 -2.37
C ALA A 111 11.32 5.33 -0.89
N PHE A 112 12.48 5.48 -0.25
CA PHE A 112 12.64 5.17 1.18
C PHE A 112 11.77 6.06 2.08
N ILE A 113 11.70 7.36 1.80
CA ILE A 113 10.83 8.29 2.53
C ILE A 113 9.36 7.91 2.34
N LEU A 114 8.95 7.63 1.10
CA LEU A 114 7.57 7.22 0.80
C LEU A 114 7.19 5.91 1.47
N TRP A 115 8.13 4.96 1.58
CA TRP A 115 7.92 3.72 2.31
C TRP A 115 7.65 3.97 3.80
N TRP A 116 8.43 4.85 4.43
CA TRP A 116 8.22 5.27 5.83
C TRP A 116 6.85 5.92 6.03
N ILE A 117 6.51 6.89 5.18
CA ILE A 117 5.22 7.60 5.24
C ILE A 117 4.07 6.62 5.03
N TRP A 118 4.22 5.67 4.09
CA TRP A 118 3.22 4.66 3.80
C TRP A 118 2.92 3.79 5.02
N ILE A 119 3.94 3.25 5.69
CA ILE A 119 3.73 2.43 6.89
C ILE A 119 3.02 3.23 7.97
N ILE A 120 3.47 4.46 8.24
CA ILE A 120 2.87 5.31 9.28
C ILE A 120 1.39 5.58 8.96
N MET A 121 1.09 6.00 7.73
CA MET A 121 -0.28 6.28 7.29
C MET A 121 -1.15 5.02 7.36
N PHE A 122 -0.63 3.87 6.91
CA PHE A 122 -1.36 2.60 6.91
C PHE A 122 -1.66 2.14 8.35
N MET A 123 -0.70 2.24 9.25
CA MET A 123 -0.90 1.93 10.67
C MET A 123 -1.92 2.88 11.31
N ILE A 124 -1.85 4.18 11.05
CA ILE A 124 -2.83 5.15 11.60
C ILE A 124 -4.24 4.85 11.08
N LEU A 125 -4.39 4.58 9.77
CA LEU A 125 -5.70 4.34 9.16
C LEU A 125 -6.37 3.06 9.65
N PHE A 126 -5.61 2.00 9.91
CA PHE A 126 -6.17 0.68 10.26
C PHE A 126 -6.02 0.31 11.74
N MET A 127 -5.20 1.04 12.51
CA MET A 127 -5.02 0.80 13.94
C MET A 127 -5.33 2.02 14.82
N GLY A 128 -5.25 3.24 14.27
CA GLY A 128 -5.58 4.46 15.02
C GLY A 128 -7.08 4.63 15.34
N PHE A 129 -7.94 3.77 14.78
CA PHE A 129 -9.36 3.69 15.12
C PHE A 129 -9.68 2.57 16.14
N VAL A 130 -8.67 1.85 16.65
CA VAL A 130 -8.84 0.75 17.64
C VAL A 130 -8.90 1.35 19.04
#